data_AF-A0A3D4UHW7-F1
#
_entry.id   AF-A0A3D4UHW7-F1
#
_cell.length_a   1.000
_cell.length_b   1.000
_cell.length_c   1.000
_cell.angle_alpha   90.00
_cell.angle_beta   90.00
_cell.angle_gamma   90.00
#
_symmetry.space_group_name_H-M   'P 1'
#
loop_
_entity.id
_entity.type
_entity.pdbx_description
1 polymer ?
#
loop_
_entity_poly.entity_id
_entity_poly.type
_entity_poly.pdbx_seq_one_letter_code
_entity_poly.pdbx_strand_id
1 'polypeptide(L)'
;MSPSARLNERSAFALGAKISIPPRAIRVRSVSSVSELRRFMYSLSKGSRRSRPRGEWCRVYTVSLQQYGPTRCPFASSAEISPSGVVFRSIQAGVSMRDQRLDKLADILVRYSTKVKKGDLVSIGADPVALPLVEAVYEAVLKAGGHPFWQLKSSSLADILYEHASDEQLDYLNPVEMFSDETIDVSIGLWVDVNTKAFSRVDPKKLARKRLANAPKMKTVLNRAAEGKMRWTGTMYPTLASAQDAEMSLNQYEKFVFEAGLLHLPDPVAAWEQLHQRQQRVCDYLQTKHELHFKAPAGDDHDGTDLRVDIDPSKSIWVNCSGGENFPDGEVFV
;
A
#
# COMPACT_ATOMS: atom_id res chain seq x y z
N MET A 1 7.41 -19.07 -36.66
CA MET A 1 8.03 -17.75 -36.86
C MET A 1 7.11 -16.74 -36.20
N SER A 2 7.38 -16.39 -34.94
CA SER A 2 6.53 -15.53 -34.12
C SER A 2 6.96 -14.07 -34.26
N PRO A 3 6.06 -13.10 -34.51
CA PRO A 3 6.42 -11.71 -34.58
C PRO A 3 6.61 -11.13 -33.18
N SER A 4 7.71 -10.41 -33.04
CA SER A 4 8.23 -9.65 -31.91
C SER A 4 7.19 -8.92 -31.06
N ALA A 5 7.23 -9.17 -29.75
CA ALA A 5 6.69 -8.28 -28.72
C ALA A 5 7.55 -7.00 -28.67
N ARG A 6 7.00 -5.89 -29.19
CA ARG A 6 7.44 -4.54 -28.88
C ARG A 6 6.26 -3.86 -28.19
N LEU A 7 6.35 -3.68 -26.89
CA LEU A 7 5.39 -2.91 -26.10
C LEU A 7 6.14 -1.92 -25.20
N ASN A 8 5.59 -0.71 -25.16
CA ASN A 8 6.18 0.56 -24.74
C ASN A 8 6.57 0.62 -23.25
N GLU A 9 7.64 1.35 -22.96
CA GLU A 9 8.19 1.69 -21.63
C GLU A 9 7.25 2.51 -20.70
N ARG A 10 5.95 2.61 -20.99
CA ARG A 10 5.01 3.55 -20.35
C ARG A 10 4.09 2.98 -19.27
N SER A 11 3.99 1.66 -19.12
CA SER A 11 3.24 1.03 -18.01
C SER A 11 3.92 1.20 -16.63
N ALA A 12 5.13 1.78 -16.60
CA ALA A 12 5.94 2.00 -15.39
C ALA A 12 5.47 3.16 -14.49
N PHE A 13 4.40 3.89 -14.86
CA PHE A 13 4.03 5.15 -14.21
C PHE A 13 3.40 5.00 -12.81
N ALA A 14 3.05 3.79 -12.36
CA ALA A 14 2.45 3.56 -11.05
C ALA A 14 3.46 3.53 -9.87
N LEU A 15 4.78 3.59 -10.13
CA LEU A 15 5.81 3.64 -9.08
C LEU A 15 6.28 5.08 -8.83
N GLY A 16 5.37 5.91 -8.29
CA GLY A 16 5.73 7.13 -7.56
C GLY A 16 6.14 8.36 -8.39
N ALA A 17 5.17 9.00 -9.05
CA ALA A 17 5.33 10.37 -9.55
C ALA A 17 4.09 11.22 -9.23
N LYS A 18 4.17 12.06 -8.19
CA LYS A 18 3.26 13.20 -8.03
C LYS A 18 3.62 14.25 -9.09
N ILE A 19 2.67 14.57 -9.96
CA ILE A 19 2.77 15.69 -10.91
C ILE A 19 2.84 17.00 -10.11
N SER A 20 3.94 17.73 -10.25
CA SER A 20 4.15 19.05 -9.66
C SER A 20 3.55 20.12 -10.57
N ILE A 21 2.42 20.70 -10.17
CA ILE A 21 1.81 21.88 -10.83
C ILE A 21 2.42 23.16 -10.18
N PRO A 22 2.94 24.13 -10.96
CA PRO A 22 3.54 25.33 -10.40
C PRO A 22 2.49 26.30 -9.83
N PRO A 23 2.76 27.01 -8.72
CA PRO A 23 1.82 27.98 -8.17
C PRO A 23 1.90 29.28 -8.97
N ARG A 24 0.80 29.70 -9.61
CA ARG A 24 0.59 31.11 -9.98
C ARG A 24 -0.65 31.65 -9.28
N ALA A 25 -0.49 32.89 -8.84
CA ALA A 25 -1.26 33.57 -7.82
C ALA A 25 -2.74 33.74 -8.17
N ILE A 26 -3.61 33.32 -7.24
CA ILE A 26 -4.97 33.83 -7.12
C ILE A 26 -5.10 34.46 -5.74
N ARG A 27 -5.31 35.78 -5.72
CA ARG A 27 -5.67 36.55 -4.53
C ARG A 27 -7.12 36.22 -4.16
N VAL A 28 -7.34 35.60 -3.01
CA VAL A 28 -8.65 35.61 -2.36
C VAL A 28 -8.52 36.39 -1.05
N ARG A 29 -9.17 37.56 -1.01
CA ARG A 29 -9.47 38.27 0.23
C ARG A 29 -10.82 37.76 0.73
N SER A 30 -10.86 37.15 1.90
CA SER A 30 -11.78 37.60 2.96
C SER A 30 -11.29 37.12 4.33
N VAL A 31 -11.51 37.98 5.32
CA VAL A 31 -11.03 37.91 6.70
C VAL A 31 -12.24 37.63 7.58
N SER A 32 -12.09 36.71 8.53
CA SER A 32 -12.82 36.64 9.81
C SER A 32 -12.33 35.39 10.55
N SER A 33 -11.21 35.38 11.29
CA SER A 33 -10.83 36.12 12.50
C SER A 33 -10.29 35.06 13.47
N VAL A 34 -8.97 35.03 13.65
CA VAL A 34 -8.20 34.19 14.60
C VAL A 34 -8.20 34.85 15.99
N SER A 35 -9.33 35.45 16.38
CA SER A 35 -9.37 36.39 17.53
C SER A 35 -9.89 35.78 18.84
N GLU A 36 -10.39 34.54 18.87
CA GLU A 36 -11.06 34.00 20.07
C GLU A 36 -10.58 32.63 20.58
N LEU A 37 -9.53 32.05 19.99
CA LEU A 37 -8.92 30.80 20.49
C LEU A 37 -7.67 31.01 21.38
N ARG A 38 -7.42 32.25 21.82
CA ARG A 38 -6.34 32.61 22.77
C ARG A 38 -6.81 33.00 24.18
N ARG A 39 -8.10 32.84 24.51
CA ARG A 39 -8.63 33.14 25.86
C ARG A 39 -8.94 31.94 26.76
N PHE A 40 -8.67 30.70 26.32
CA PHE A 40 -8.94 29.50 27.14
C PHE A 40 -7.67 28.85 27.74
N MET A 41 -6.46 29.30 27.36
CA MET A 41 -5.19 28.62 27.72
C MET A 41 -4.27 29.45 28.65
N TYR A 42 -4.80 30.36 29.46
CA TYR A 42 -3.98 31.19 30.38
C TYR A 42 -4.53 31.31 31.82
N SER A 43 -5.24 30.28 32.32
CA SER A 43 -5.83 30.28 33.68
C SER A 43 -5.52 29.05 34.54
N LEU A 44 -4.53 28.22 34.19
CA LEU A 44 -4.10 27.10 35.04
C LEU A 44 -2.59 27.14 35.27
N SER A 45 -2.14 28.21 35.91
CA SER A 45 -0.78 28.38 36.41
C SER A 45 -0.79 29.47 37.49
N LYS A 46 -1.19 29.10 38.72
CA LYS A 46 -0.71 29.63 40.01
C LYS A 46 -1.49 29.06 41.21
N GLY A 47 -0.73 28.53 42.18
CA GLY A 47 -1.16 28.18 43.54
C GLY A 47 -1.52 26.69 43.71
N SER A 48 -0.93 25.89 44.60
CA SER A 48 -0.34 26.22 45.90
C SER A 48 0.79 25.25 46.28
N ARG A 49 1.72 25.78 47.08
CA ARG A 49 2.79 25.07 47.80
C ARG A 49 2.20 24.24 48.94
N ARG A 50 2.72 23.02 49.17
CA ARG A 50 3.16 22.55 50.51
C ARG A 50 3.89 21.19 50.47
N SER A 51 5.14 21.24 50.96
CA SER A 51 5.90 20.25 51.76
C SER A 51 5.99 18.76 51.36
N ARG A 52 7.23 18.33 51.04
CA ARG A 52 7.77 16.96 51.23
C ARG A 52 8.03 16.66 52.72
N PRO A 53 8.17 15.39 53.15
CA PRO A 53 9.51 14.73 53.20
C PRO A 53 9.51 13.26 52.73
N ARG A 54 10.52 12.86 51.94
CA ARG A 54 11.67 11.93 52.23
C ARG A 54 11.34 10.43 52.34
N GLY A 55 12.03 9.65 51.51
CA GLY A 55 12.58 8.32 51.82
C GLY A 55 11.81 7.13 51.28
N GLU A 56 12.30 6.51 50.22
CA GLU A 56 12.87 5.14 50.26
C GLU A 56 13.25 4.65 48.86
N TRP A 57 14.26 3.80 48.83
CA TRP A 57 15.10 3.44 47.70
C TRP A 57 14.58 2.25 46.89
N CYS A 58 14.97 2.25 45.61
CA CYS A 58 15.24 1.13 44.70
C CYS A 58 14.59 -0.25 44.98
N ARG A 59 13.80 -0.73 44.01
CA ARG A 59 13.84 -2.14 43.59
C ARG A 59 14.01 -2.25 42.09
N VAL A 60 15.23 -2.59 41.71
CA VAL A 60 15.59 -3.15 40.41
C VAL A 60 15.16 -4.61 40.45
N TYR A 61 14.29 -5.03 39.52
CA TYR A 61 14.00 -6.45 39.34
C TYR A 61 14.99 -7.01 38.32
N THR A 62 15.96 -7.78 38.82
CA THR A 62 16.85 -8.61 38.01
C THR A 62 16.08 -9.87 37.62
N VAL A 63 15.85 -10.09 36.33
CA VAL A 63 15.34 -11.38 35.83
C VAL A 63 16.55 -12.28 35.61
N SER A 64 16.66 -13.31 36.46
CA SER A 64 17.65 -14.37 36.32
C SER A 64 17.25 -15.30 35.18
N LEU A 65 18.13 -15.44 34.19
CA LEU A 65 18.04 -16.46 33.14
C LEU A 65 18.51 -17.78 33.73
N GLN A 66 17.56 -18.67 34.04
CA GLN A 66 17.86 -20.03 34.44
C GLN A 66 17.81 -20.95 33.21
N GLN A 67 18.96 -21.55 32.91
CA GLN A 67 19.19 -22.52 31.86
C GLN A 67 18.28 -23.75 32.03
N TYR A 68 17.70 -24.24 30.92
CA TYR A 68 17.17 -25.59 30.85
C TYR A 68 17.67 -26.30 29.59
N GLY A 69 18.46 -27.37 29.81
CA GLY A 69 18.79 -28.38 28.82
C GLY A 69 17.61 -29.32 28.54
N PRO A 70 17.75 -30.23 27.57
CA PRO A 70 16.63 -30.91 26.94
C PRO A 70 16.24 -32.19 27.69
N THR A 71 14.94 -32.48 27.83
CA THR A 71 14.35 -33.79 27.47
C THR A 71 12.86 -33.93 27.82
N ARG A 72 12.13 -34.44 26.83
CA ARG A 72 10.95 -35.35 26.88
C ARG A 72 9.63 -34.86 27.48
N CYS A 73 8.65 -34.74 26.58
CA CYS A 73 7.23 -34.95 26.90
C CYS A 73 7.00 -36.34 27.52
N PRO A 74 6.03 -36.44 28.44
CA PRO A 74 4.92 -37.33 28.17
C PRO A 74 3.56 -36.69 28.45
N PHE A 75 2.61 -37.06 27.59
CA PHE A 75 1.18 -36.86 27.75
C PHE A 75 0.72 -37.57 29.03
N ALA A 76 0.14 -36.84 29.99
CA ALA A 76 -0.68 -37.42 31.05
C ALA A 76 -1.68 -36.36 31.54
N SER A 77 -2.97 -36.64 31.35
CA SER A 77 -4.04 -35.88 31.95
C SER A 77 -4.03 -36.09 33.46
N SER A 78 -3.96 -35.01 34.22
CA SER A 78 -4.30 -35.01 35.64
C SER A 78 -4.95 -33.66 35.93
N ALA A 79 -6.26 -33.68 36.14
CA ALA A 79 -6.98 -32.51 36.62
C ALA A 79 -6.58 -32.31 38.10
N GLU A 80 -5.70 -31.34 38.36
CA GLU A 80 -5.47 -30.84 39.71
C GLU A 80 -6.51 -29.77 40.05
N ILE A 81 -7.36 -30.10 41.03
CA ILE A 81 -8.28 -29.15 41.66
C ILE A 81 -7.46 -28.36 42.68
N SER A 82 -7.25 -27.06 42.40
CA SER A 82 -6.66 -26.12 43.36
C SER A 82 -7.71 -25.63 44.37
N PRO A 83 -7.45 -25.64 45.70
CA PRO A 83 -8.33 -25.12 46.72
C PRO A 83 -8.13 -23.61 46.88
N SER A 84 -8.46 -22.87 45.83
CA SER A 84 -8.64 -21.42 45.91
C SER A 84 -9.62 -21.07 44.80
N GLY A 85 -10.82 -20.61 45.16
CA GLY A 85 -11.94 -20.33 44.27
C GLY A 85 -11.71 -19.18 43.29
N VAL A 86 -10.65 -19.27 42.49
CA VAL A 86 -10.40 -18.42 41.35
C VAL A 86 -10.73 -19.24 40.12
N VAL A 87 -11.95 -19.05 39.62
CA VAL A 87 -12.32 -19.50 38.29
C VAL A 87 -11.45 -18.69 37.32
N PHE A 88 -10.37 -19.30 36.82
CA PHE A 88 -9.74 -18.83 35.60
C PHE A 88 -10.79 -19.00 34.50
N ARG A 89 -11.57 -17.94 34.24
CA ARG A 89 -12.22 -17.82 32.94
C ARG A 89 -11.08 -17.87 31.94
N SER A 90 -10.97 -18.97 31.22
CA SER A 90 -10.30 -18.99 29.94
C SER A 90 -10.89 -17.82 29.18
N ILE A 91 -10.13 -16.74 29.07
CA ILE A 91 -10.34 -15.80 28.00
C ILE A 91 -9.97 -16.66 26.79
N GLN A 92 -10.96 -17.34 26.22
CA GLN A 92 -10.90 -17.63 24.80
C GLN A 92 -10.65 -16.26 24.20
N ALA A 93 -9.39 -16.00 23.85
CA ALA A 93 -9.05 -14.91 22.96
C ALA A 93 -9.93 -15.21 21.76
N GLY A 94 -11.06 -14.51 21.68
CA GLY A 94 -12.00 -14.68 20.60
C GLY A 94 -11.16 -14.52 19.35
N VAL A 95 -11.12 -15.56 18.53
CA VAL A 95 -10.49 -15.47 17.22
C VAL A 95 -11.18 -14.28 16.58
N SER A 96 -10.48 -13.14 16.54
CA SER A 96 -10.99 -11.96 15.88
C SER A 96 -11.08 -12.37 14.43
N MET A 97 -12.29 -12.67 13.98
CA MET A 97 -12.53 -13.04 12.59
C MET A 97 -11.97 -11.91 11.74
N ARG A 98 -10.98 -12.24 10.90
CA ARG A 98 -10.43 -11.30 9.93
C ARG A 98 -11.58 -10.79 9.08
N ASP A 99 -11.51 -9.52 8.71
CA ASP A 99 -12.48 -8.92 7.81
C ASP A 99 -12.54 -9.71 6.49
N GLN A 100 -13.69 -10.27 6.16
CA GLN A 100 -13.91 -11.10 4.97
C GLN A 100 -13.59 -10.35 3.67
N ARG A 101 -13.63 -9.02 3.67
CA ARG A 101 -13.24 -8.20 2.52
C ARG A 101 -11.75 -8.39 2.19
N LEU A 102 -10.90 -8.62 3.19
CA LEU A 102 -9.48 -8.90 3.00
C LEU A 102 -9.24 -10.28 2.39
N ASP A 103 -10.04 -11.28 2.77
CA ASP A 103 -9.97 -12.62 2.18
C ASP A 103 -10.35 -12.59 0.69
N LYS A 104 -11.42 -11.87 0.36
CA LYS A 104 -11.83 -11.66 -1.04
C LYS A 104 -10.77 -10.92 -1.83
N LEU A 105 -10.20 -9.87 -1.26
CA LEU A 105 -9.12 -9.12 -1.88
C LEU A 105 -7.90 -10.02 -2.15
N ALA A 106 -7.48 -10.80 -1.15
CA ALA A 106 -6.37 -11.74 -1.31
C ALA A 106 -6.62 -12.78 -2.42
N ASP A 107 -7.84 -13.34 -2.50
CA ASP A 107 -8.21 -14.28 -3.56
C ASP A 107 -8.09 -13.64 -4.95
N ILE A 108 -8.57 -12.41 -5.12
CA ILE A 108 -8.44 -11.66 -6.38
C ILE A 108 -6.97 -11.41 -6.73
N LEU A 109 -6.19 -10.83 -5.81
CA LEU A 109 -4.79 -10.48 -6.09
C LEU A 109 -3.98 -11.72 -6.50
N VAL A 110 -4.19 -12.84 -5.83
CA VAL A 110 -3.46 -14.10 -6.05
C VAL A 110 -3.96 -14.83 -7.30
N ARG A 111 -5.27 -15.00 -7.47
CA ARG A 111 -5.82 -15.90 -8.50
C ARG A 111 -6.23 -15.19 -9.77
N TYR A 112 -6.75 -13.97 -9.67
CA TYR A 112 -7.22 -13.19 -10.82
C TYR A 112 -6.11 -12.27 -11.35
N SER A 113 -5.56 -11.39 -10.51
CA SER A 113 -4.61 -10.35 -10.92
C SER A 113 -3.26 -10.96 -11.32
N THR A 114 -2.63 -11.70 -10.41
CA THR A 114 -1.27 -12.24 -10.64
C THR A 114 -1.24 -13.70 -11.10
N LYS A 115 -2.36 -14.42 -10.98
CA LYS A 115 -2.49 -15.83 -11.40
C LYS A 115 -1.30 -16.67 -10.89
N VAL A 116 -1.06 -16.61 -9.58
CA VAL A 116 0.01 -17.34 -8.89
C VAL A 116 -0.07 -18.82 -9.24
N LYS A 117 1.09 -19.41 -9.53
CA LYS A 117 1.28 -20.80 -9.90
C LYS A 117 2.08 -21.51 -8.82
N LYS A 118 1.95 -22.85 -8.79
CA LYS A 118 2.78 -23.70 -7.93
C LYS A 118 4.26 -23.44 -8.20
N GLY A 119 5.01 -23.19 -7.12
CA GLY A 119 6.45 -22.92 -7.18
C GLY A 119 6.85 -21.47 -7.40
N ASP A 120 5.91 -20.56 -7.69
CA ASP A 120 6.21 -19.13 -7.80
C ASP A 120 6.76 -18.59 -6.47
N LEU A 121 7.88 -17.86 -6.50
CA LEU A 121 8.32 -17.02 -5.39
C LEU A 121 7.53 -15.71 -5.39
N VAL A 122 6.71 -15.51 -4.37
CA VAL A 122 5.77 -14.38 -4.28
C VAL A 122 6.22 -13.41 -3.19
N SER A 123 6.58 -12.19 -3.59
CA SER A 123 6.83 -11.10 -2.65
C SER A 123 5.55 -10.36 -2.33
N ILE A 124 5.32 -10.12 -1.04
CA ILE A 124 4.24 -9.28 -0.53
C ILE A 124 4.90 -8.04 0.06
N GLY A 125 4.81 -6.89 -0.63
CA GLY A 125 5.43 -5.64 -0.21
C GLY A 125 4.45 -4.80 0.59
N ALA A 126 4.66 -4.60 1.89
CA ALA A 126 3.70 -3.86 2.72
C ALA A 126 4.30 -3.28 4.00
N ASP A 127 3.68 -2.20 4.49
CA ASP A 127 3.91 -1.67 5.84
C ASP A 127 3.26 -2.55 6.92
N PRO A 128 3.83 -2.69 8.13
CA PRO A 128 3.23 -3.46 9.23
C PRO A 128 1.77 -3.12 9.55
N VAL A 129 1.33 -1.89 9.28
CA VAL A 129 -0.07 -1.49 9.46
C VAL A 129 -1.04 -2.34 8.61
N ALA A 130 -0.58 -2.87 7.47
CA ALA A 130 -1.37 -3.74 6.60
C ALA A 130 -1.20 -5.23 6.89
N LEU A 131 -0.64 -5.62 8.05
CA LEU A 131 -0.45 -7.01 8.44
C LEU A 131 -1.72 -7.88 8.27
N PRO A 132 -2.94 -7.41 8.60
CA PRO A 132 -4.15 -8.21 8.36
C PRO A 132 -4.34 -8.63 6.89
N LEU A 133 -4.03 -7.77 5.93
CA LEU A 133 -4.08 -8.11 4.51
C LEU A 133 -2.88 -8.94 4.08
N VAL A 134 -1.69 -8.68 4.63
CA VAL A 134 -0.50 -9.52 4.39
C VAL A 134 -0.79 -10.97 4.78
N GLU A 135 -1.39 -11.22 5.94
CA GLU A 135 -1.77 -12.56 6.40
C GLU A 135 -2.76 -13.23 5.43
N ALA A 136 -3.74 -12.49 4.91
CA ALA A 136 -4.72 -13.01 3.96
C ALA A 136 -4.06 -13.40 2.63
N VAL A 137 -3.20 -12.53 2.09
CA VAL A 137 -2.45 -12.79 0.85
C VAL A 137 -1.47 -13.94 1.06
N TYR A 138 -0.77 -13.99 2.18
CA TYR A 138 0.18 -15.07 2.51
C TYR A 138 -0.53 -16.43 2.51
N GLU A 139 -1.68 -16.51 3.17
CA GLU A 139 -2.51 -17.72 3.18
C GLU A 139 -3.00 -18.10 1.77
N ALA A 140 -3.47 -17.13 0.98
CA ALA A 140 -3.94 -17.37 -0.38
C ALA A 140 -2.82 -17.87 -1.31
N VAL A 141 -1.61 -17.32 -1.18
CA VAL A 141 -0.42 -17.77 -1.95
C VAL A 141 -0.07 -19.21 -1.59
N LEU A 142 -0.04 -19.57 -0.30
CA LEU A 142 0.22 -20.95 0.12
C LEU A 142 -0.82 -21.92 -0.44
N LYS A 143 -2.10 -21.53 -0.42
CA LYS A 143 -3.19 -22.34 -1.02
C LYS A 143 -3.04 -22.50 -2.53
N ALA A 144 -2.48 -21.51 -3.23
CA ALA A 144 -2.14 -21.60 -4.66
C ALA A 144 -0.86 -22.42 -4.94
N GLY A 145 -0.13 -22.84 -3.90
CA GLY A 145 1.12 -23.60 -4.02
C GLY A 145 2.36 -22.75 -4.29
N GLY A 146 2.27 -21.43 -4.13
CA GLY A 146 3.42 -20.52 -4.20
C GLY A 146 4.22 -20.47 -2.90
N HIS A 147 5.34 -19.75 -2.94
CA HIS A 147 6.24 -19.51 -1.81
C HIS A 147 6.19 -18.04 -1.41
N PRO A 148 5.37 -17.65 -0.42
CA PRO A 148 5.24 -16.25 -0.03
C PRO A 148 6.40 -15.79 0.85
N PHE A 149 6.84 -14.55 0.59
CA PHE A 149 7.84 -13.82 1.36
C PHE A 149 7.32 -12.40 1.62
N TRP A 150 7.35 -11.95 2.88
CA TRP A 150 6.96 -10.58 3.22
C TRP A 150 8.16 -9.64 3.06
N GLN A 151 8.09 -8.77 2.05
CA GLN A 151 9.04 -7.69 1.86
C GLN A 151 8.58 -6.47 2.65
N LEU A 152 9.06 -6.37 3.89
CA LEU A 152 8.74 -5.27 4.79
C LEU A 152 9.04 -3.91 4.14
N LYS A 153 8.02 -3.08 4.01
CA LYS A 153 8.13 -1.67 3.69
C LYS A 153 7.88 -0.88 4.97
N SER A 154 8.50 0.29 5.12
CA SER A 154 8.20 1.16 6.24
C SER A 154 8.48 2.59 5.86
N SER A 155 7.42 3.38 5.84
CA SER A 155 7.49 4.83 5.64
C SER A 155 8.29 5.50 6.78
N SER A 156 8.13 5.04 8.03
CA SER A 156 8.92 5.55 9.15
C SER A 156 10.42 5.28 9.02
N LEU A 157 10.83 4.12 8.48
CA LEU A 157 12.25 3.86 8.21
C LEU A 157 12.76 4.70 7.05
N ALA A 158 11.93 4.96 6.03
CA ALA A 158 12.28 5.86 4.94
C ALA A 158 12.46 7.31 5.44
N ASP A 159 11.61 7.78 6.35
CA ASP A 159 11.76 9.10 6.98
C ASP A 159 13.09 9.22 7.75
N ILE A 160 13.44 8.20 8.55
CA ILE A 160 14.73 8.13 9.27
C ILE A 160 15.90 8.16 8.27
N LEU A 161 15.80 7.43 7.16
CA LEU A 161 16.82 7.44 6.11
C LEU A 161 17.00 8.85 5.56
N TYR A 162 15.92 9.54 5.16
CA TYR A 162 16.06 10.87 4.56
C TYR A 162 16.50 11.95 5.55
N GLU A 163 16.16 11.83 6.82
CA GLU A 163 16.63 12.72 7.88
C GLU A 163 18.14 12.56 8.09
N HIS A 164 18.62 11.32 8.27
CA HIS A 164 19.96 11.08 8.81
C HIS A 164 21.01 10.61 7.79
N ALA A 165 20.61 10.04 6.66
CA ALA A 165 21.57 9.44 5.73
C ALA A 165 22.52 10.48 5.13
N SER A 166 23.78 10.06 5.01
CA SER A 166 24.75 10.75 4.18
C SER A 166 24.42 10.57 2.69
N ASP A 167 25.01 11.44 1.89
CA ASP A 167 25.00 11.37 0.44
C ASP A 167 25.42 9.97 -0.09
N GLU A 168 26.51 9.41 0.43
CA GLU A 168 27.00 8.07 0.08
C GLU A 168 25.99 6.97 0.43
N GLN A 169 25.32 7.07 1.59
CA GLN A 169 24.29 6.10 1.99
C GLN A 169 23.04 6.19 1.13
N LEU A 170 22.68 7.38 0.64
CA LEU A 170 21.58 7.56 -0.31
C LEU A 170 21.93 7.02 -1.70
N ASP A 171 23.20 7.13 -2.10
CA ASP A 171 23.74 6.59 -3.35
C ASP A 171 23.93 5.07 -3.32
N TYR A 172 23.89 4.45 -2.13
CA TYR A 172 24.10 3.02 -1.97
C TYR A 172 22.92 2.21 -2.55
N LEU A 173 23.23 1.39 -3.56
CA LEU A 173 22.35 0.38 -4.12
C LEU A 173 22.48 -0.91 -3.32
N ASN A 174 21.41 -1.29 -2.61
CA ASN A 174 21.42 -2.46 -1.73
C ASN A 174 21.42 -3.76 -2.56
N PRO A 175 22.47 -4.60 -2.47
CA PRO A 175 22.55 -5.85 -3.24
C PRO A 175 21.49 -6.88 -2.85
N VAL A 176 20.98 -6.84 -1.61
CA VAL A 176 19.90 -7.73 -1.16
C VAL A 176 18.59 -7.40 -1.88
N GLU A 177 18.32 -6.11 -2.08
CA GLU A 177 17.15 -5.68 -2.85
C GLU A 177 17.27 -6.07 -4.32
N MET A 178 18.45 -5.88 -4.92
CA MET A 178 18.71 -6.30 -6.29
C MET A 178 18.48 -7.80 -6.48
N PHE A 179 19.03 -8.63 -5.60
CA PHE A 179 18.81 -10.08 -5.64
C PHE A 179 17.32 -10.45 -5.53
N SER A 180 16.58 -9.76 -4.67
CA SER A 180 15.13 -9.93 -4.54
C SER A 180 14.42 -9.63 -5.87
N ASP A 181 14.71 -8.48 -6.48
CA ASP A 181 14.04 -8.06 -7.72
C ASP A 181 14.41 -8.95 -8.93
N GLU A 182 15.58 -9.59 -8.90
CA GLU A 182 16.04 -10.55 -9.91
C GLU A 182 15.41 -11.96 -9.77
N THR A 183 14.96 -12.33 -8.58
CA THR A 183 14.53 -13.70 -8.26
C THR A 183 13.01 -13.86 -8.10
N ILE A 184 12.30 -12.80 -7.75
CA ILE A 184 10.83 -12.85 -7.55
C ILE A 184 10.10 -13.14 -8.86
N ASP A 185 9.14 -14.06 -8.82
CA ASP A 185 8.24 -14.40 -9.94
C ASP A 185 6.95 -13.58 -9.91
N VAL A 186 6.48 -13.23 -8.71
CA VAL A 186 5.26 -12.44 -8.49
C VAL A 186 5.46 -11.40 -7.39
N SER A 187 5.13 -10.13 -7.66
CA SER A 187 5.16 -9.05 -6.67
C SER A 187 3.77 -8.48 -6.40
N ILE A 188 3.31 -8.57 -5.16
CA ILE A 188 2.05 -7.99 -4.68
C ILE A 188 2.40 -6.81 -3.77
N GLY A 189 2.22 -5.59 -4.28
CA GLY A 189 2.47 -4.35 -3.53
C GLY A 189 1.21 -3.85 -2.84
N LEU A 190 1.24 -3.73 -1.51
CA LEU A 190 0.20 -3.09 -0.73
C LEU A 190 0.64 -1.64 -0.45
N TRP A 191 -0.03 -0.69 -1.08
CA TRP A 191 0.19 0.74 -0.88
C TRP A 191 -0.48 1.17 0.41
N VAL A 192 0.34 1.56 1.37
CA VAL A 192 -0.05 1.94 2.73
C VAL A 192 0.55 3.30 3.01
N ASP A 193 -0.30 4.32 3.14
CA ASP A 193 0.13 5.61 3.66
C ASP A 193 -0.15 5.66 5.16
N VAL A 194 0.89 5.71 5.99
CA VAL A 194 0.71 5.99 7.44
C VAL A 194 0.82 7.49 7.74
N ASN A 195 1.41 8.25 6.80
CA ASN A 195 1.53 9.70 6.85
C ASN A 195 1.66 10.26 5.43
N THR A 196 0.59 10.87 4.90
CA THR A 196 0.56 11.42 3.54
C THR A 196 1.50 12.60 3.32
N LYS A 197 2.07 13.15 4.40
CA LYS A 197 2.99 14.30 4.39
C LYS A 197 4.40 13.97 4.86
N ALA A 198 4.75 12.69 4.98
CA ALA A 198 6.05 12.18 5.45
C ALA A 198 7.24 12.90 4.78
N PHE A 199 7.22 13.00 3.45
CA PHE A 199 8.32 13.61 2.68
C PHE A 199 8.16 15.11 2.40
N SER A 200 7.15 15.79 2.97
CA SER A 200 6.85 17.20 2.64
C SER A 200 7.98 18.19 3.01
N ARG A 201 8.88 17.81 3.91
CA ARG A 201 10.02 18.62 4.36
C ARG A 201 11.37 18.04 3.95
N VAL A 202 11.40 16.90 3.27
CA VAL A 202 12.65 16.29 2.81
C VAL A 202 13.23 17.11 1.67
N ASP A 203 14.55 17.34 1.68
CA ASP A 203 15.25 18.01 0.58
C ASP A 203 15.01 17.25 -0.74
N PRO A 204 14.42 17.90 -1.77
CA PRO A 204 14.20 17.28 -3.07
C PRO A 204 15.46 16.67 -3.70
N LYS A 205 16.66 17.18 -3.37
CA LYS A 205 17.93 16.61 -3.85
C LYS A 205 18.21 15.23 -3.26
N LYS A 206 17.87 14.99 -1.98
CA LYS A 206 18.00 13.67 -1.35
C LYS A 206 17.06 12.65 -2.00
N LEU A 207 15.82 13.06 -2.27
CA LEU A 207 14.83 12.24 -2.98
C LEU A 207 15.32 11.88 -4.40
N ALA A 208 15.77 12.88 -5.15
CA ALA A 208 16.29 12.69 -6.51
C ALA A 208 17.50 11.75 -6.52
N ARG A 209 18.42 11.92 -5.56
CA ARG A 209 19.60 11.05 -5.40
C ARG A 209 19.21 9.60 -5.17
N LYS A 210 18.33 9.33 -4.19
CA LYS A 210 17.90 7.96 -3.91
C LYS A 210 17.17 7.33 -5.10
N ARG A 211 16.40 8.11 -5.84
CA ARG A 211 15.75 7.67 -7.09
C ARG A 211 16.78 7.28 -8.16
N LEU A 212 17.84 8.05 -8.34
CA LEU A 212 18.92 7.72 -9.28
C LEU A 212 19.67 6.45 -8.87
N ALA A 213 20.00 6.31 -7.58
CA ALA A 213 20.65 5.12 -7.05
C ALA A 213 19.81 3.84 -7.30
N ASN A 214 18.49 3.95 -7.20
CA ASN A 214 17.56 2.84 -7.42
C ASN A 214 17.16 2.63 -8.90
N ALA A 215 17.64 3.45 -9.84
CA ALA A 215 17.29 3.32 -11.26
C ALA A 215 17.64 1.94 -11.87
N PRO A 216 18.78 1.30 -11.53
CA PRO A 216 19.09 -0.05 -12.01
C PRO A 216 18.05 -1.09 -11.57
N LYS A 217 17.61 -1.02 -10.31
CA LYS A 217 16.54 -1.87 -9.76
C LYS A 217 15.24 -1.71 -10.52
N MET A 218 14.82 -0.47 -10.75
CA MET A 218 13.60 -0.19 -11.52
C MET A 218 13.69 -0.78 -12.93
N LYS A 219 14.84 -0.60 -13.59
CA LYS A 219 15.10 -1.17 -14.92
C LYS A 219 14.99 -2.70 -14.92
N THR A 220 15.54 -3.39 -13.91
CA THR A 220 15.42 -4.85 -13.79
C THR A 220 13.97 -5.30 -13.67
N VAL A 221 13.19 -4.67 -12.80
CA VAL A 221 11.77 -5.00 -12.60
C VAL A 221 10.98 -4.78 -13.90
N LEU A 222 11.15 -3.63 -14.56
CA LEU A 222 10.44 -3.31 -15.80
C LEU A 222 10.78 -4.27 -16.93
N ASN A 223 12.06 -4.60 -17.10
CA ASN A 223 12.49 -5.56 -18.12
C ASN A 223 11.90 -6.94 -17.86
N ARG A 224 11.93 -7.43 -16.61
CA ARG A 224 11.35 -8.73 -16.25
C ARG A 224 9.84 -8.76 -16.45
N ALA A 225 9.14 -7.68 -16.12
CA ALA A 225 7.70 -7.55 -16.35
C ALA A 225 7.38 -7.56 -17.86
N ALA A 226 8.10 -6.77 -18.66
CA ALA A 226 7.94 -6.73 -20.12
C ALA A 226 8.24 -8.08 -20.80
N GLU A 227 9.19 -8.85 -20.26
CA GLU A 227 9.52 -10.21 -20.71
C GLU A 227 8.55 -11.29 -20.19
N GLY A 228 7.58 -10.93 -19.35
CA GLY A 228 6.65 -11.86 -18.72
C GLY A 228 7.29 -12.79 -17.67
N LYS A 229 8.52 -12.50 -17.24
CA LYS A 229 9.26 -13.25 -16.20
C LYS A 229 8.83 -12.86 -14.79
N MET A 230 8.19 -11.71 -14.63
CA MET A 230 7.68 -11.23 -13.36
C MET A 230 6.27 -10.71 -13.55
N ARG A 231 5.32 -11.22 -12.78
CA ARG A 231 3.95 -10.67 -12.69
C ARG A 231 3.86 -9.75 -11.50
N TRP A 232 3.05 -8.73 -11.57
CA TRP A 232 2.92 -7.80 -10.46
C TRP A 232 1.49 -7.31 -10.34
N THR A 233 1.10 -6.98 -9.11
CA THR A 233 -0.10 -6.20 -8.85
C THR A 233 0.15 -5.22 -7.72
N GLY A 234 -0.43 -4.02 -7.83
CA GLY A 234 -0.45 -3.00 -6.79
C GLY A 234 -1.88 -2.77 -6.32
N THR A 235 -2.09 -2.71 -5.01
CA THR A 235 -3.38 -2.36 -4.42
C THR A 235 -3.23 -1.47 -3.21
N MET A 236 -4.27 -0.73 -2.88
CA MET A 236 -4.30 0.12 -1.70
C MET A 236 -4.84 -0.63 -0.48
N TYR A 237 -4.25 -0.37 0.68
CA TYR A 237 -4.81 -0.75 1.98
C TYR A 237 -5.36 0.49 2.70
N PRO A 238 -6.63 0.50 3.14
CA PRO A 238 -7.19 1.63 3.86
C PRO A 238 -6.44 1.94 5.16
N THR A 239 -6.10 3.20 5.38
CA THR A 239 -5.48 3.67 6.63
C THR A 239 -6.16 4.92 7.16
N LEU A 240 -5.89 5.25 8.43
CA LEU A 240 -6.32 6.52 9.01
C LEU A 240 -5.76 7.73 8.27
N ALA A 241 -4.52 7.66 7.77
CA ALA A 241 -3.91 8.81 7.09
C ALA A 241 -4.55 9.04 5.72
N SER A 242 -4.80 7.98 4.94
CA SER A 242 -5.51 8.10 3.67
C SER A 242 -6.96 8.54 3.85
N ALA A 243 -7.64 8.06 4.91
CA ALA A 243 -8.99 8.51 5.25
C ALA A 243 -9.03 10.00 5.60
N GLN A 244 -8.06 10.49 6.37
CA GLN A 244 -7.93 11.91 6.69
C GLN A 244 -7.67 12.77 5.45
N ASP A 245 -6.78 12.33 4.55
CA ASP A 245 -6.46 13.04 3.31
C ASP A 245 -7.67 13.09 2.36
N ALA A 246 -8.54 12.08 2.42
CA ALA A 246 -9.80 12.02 1.69
C ALA A 246 -10.98 12.72 2.39
N GLU A 247 -10.76 13.37 3.53
CA GLU A 247 -11.81 14.00 4.35
C GLU A 247 -12.94 13.05 4.78
N MET A 248 -12.59 11.77 5.04
CA MET A 248 -13.52 10.71 5.43
C MET A 248 -13.18 10.14 6.81
N SER A 249 -14.17 9.56 7.49
CA SER A 249 -13.89 8.62 8.58
C SER A 249 -13.25 7.34 8.03
N LEU A 250 -12.50 6.61 8.87
CA LEU A 250 -11.88 5.34 8.46
C LEU A 250 -12.89 4.36 7.87
N ASN A 251 -14.05 4.19 8.51
CA ASN A 251 -15.09 3.28 8.04
C ASN A 251 -15.64 3.67 6.66
N GLN A 252 -15.82 4.98 6.40
CA GLN A 252 -16.25 5.46 5.09
C GLN A 252 -15.19 5.20 4.03
N TYR A 253 -13.92 5.44 4.37
CA TYR A 253 -12.81 5.24 3.46
C TYR A 253 -12.60 3.75 3.13
N GLU A 254 -12.64 2.87 4.13
CA GLU A 254 -12.62 1.41 3.92
C GLU A 254 -13.75 0.96 2.99
N LYS A 255 -14.97 1.42 3.25
CA LYS A 255 -16.13 1.10 2.42
C LYS A 255 -15.88 1.56 0.98
N PHE A 256 -15.42 2.79 0.78
CA PHE A 256 -15.10 3.35 -0.53
C PHE A 256 -14.06 2.50 -1.29
N VAL A 257 -12.92 2.19 -0.65
CA VAL A 257 -11.83 1.41 -1.27
C VAL A 257 -12.30 0.00 -1.63
N PHE A 258 -13.01 -0.68 -0.72
CA PHE A 258 -13.46 -2.05 -0.97
C PHE A 258 -14.64 -2.12 -1.95
N GLU A 259 -15.49 -1.09 -2.02
CA GLU A 259 -16.53 -0.99 -3.04
C GLU A 259 -15.94 -0.75 -4.43
N ALA A 260 -14.91 0.09 -4.55
CA ALA A 260 -14.16 0.26 -5.80
C ALA A 260 -13.50 -1.05 -6.26
N GLY A 261 -13.06 -1.90 -5.33
CA GLY A 261 -12.60 -3.27 -5.58
C GLY A 261 -13.69 -4.29 -5.91
N LEU A 262 -14.97 -3.89 -5.95
CA LEU A 262 -16.14 -4.77 -6.10
C LEU A 262 -16.24 -5.86 -5.01
N LEU A 263 -15.56 -5.69 -3.88
CA LEU A 263 -15.46 -6.71 -2.81
C LEU A 263 -16.76 -6.88 -2.00
N HIS A 264 -17.66 -5.91 -2.11
CA HIS A 264 -19.02 -5.97 -1.57
C HIS A 264 -19.89 -7.01 -2.31
N LEU A 265 -19.52 -7.41 -3.52
CA LEU A 265 -20.24 -8.41 -4.30
C LEU A 265 -19.95 -9.84 -3.78
N PRO A 266 -20.88 -10.79 -3.96
CA PRO A 266 -20.70 -12.17 -3.53
C PRO A 266 -19.54 -12.87 -4.26
N ASP A 267 -19.39 -12.59 -5.57
CA ASP A 267 -18.31 -13.11 -6.41
C ASP A 267 -17.60 -11.93 -7.13
N PRO A 268 -16.59 -11.32 -6.49
CA PRO A 268 -15.84 -10.22 -7.08
C PRO A 268 -15.07 -10.64 -8.34
N VAL A 269 -14.57 -11.88 -8.42
CA VAL A 269 -13.81 -12.37 -9.59
C VAL A 269 -14.70 -12.36 -10.82
N ALA A 270 -15.90 -12.94 -10.73
CA ALA A 270 -16.87 -12.89 -11.82
C ALA A 270 -17.26 -11.45 -12.20
N ALA A 271 -17.36 -10.55 -11.23
CA ALA A 271 -17.66 -9.14 -11.50
C ALA A 271 -16.54 -8.44 -12.29
N TRP A 272 -15.27 -8.69 -11.94
CA TRP A 272 -14.11 -8.19 -12.66
C TRP A 272 -14.01 -8.79 -14.08
N GLU A 273 -14.34 -10.06 -14.26
CA GLU A 273 -14.42 -10.68 -15.59
C GLU A 273 -15.51 -10.05 -16.48
N GLN A 274 -16.67 -9.72 -15.92
CA GLN A 274 -17.72 -9.00 -16.65
C GLN A 274 -17.30 -7.58 -17.00
N LEU A 275 -16.62 -6.89 -16.07
CA LEU A 275 -16.08 -5.56 -16.32
C LEU A 275 -15.03 -5.59 -17.45
N HIS A 276 -14.12 -6.55 -17.41
CA HIS A 276 -13.14 -6.80 -18.47
C HIS A 276 -13.80 -6.94 -19.83
N GLN A 277 -14.82 -7.80 -19.96
CA GLN A 277 -15.54 -8.00 -21.23
C GLN A 277 -16.21 -6.71 -21.72
N ARG A 278 -16.78 -5.91 -20.80
CA ARG A 278 -17.40 -4.64 -21.14
C ARG A 278 -16.37 -3.62 -21.61
N GLN A 279 -15.25 -3.47 -20.90
CA GLN A 279 -14.16 -2.57 -21.27
C GLN A 279 -13.48 -2.99 -22.56
N GLN A 280 -13.35 -4.29 -22.83
CA GLN A 280 -12.74 -4.78 -24.06
C GLN A 280 -13.50 -4.30 -25.29
N ARG A 281 -14.84 -4.28 -25.24
CA ARG A 281 -15.65 -3.68 -26.33
C ARG A 281 -15.33 -2.20 -26.57
N VAL A 282 -14.94 -1.46 -25.52
CA VAL A 282 -14.50 -0.07 -25.64
C VAL A 282 -13.13 0.01 -26.31
N CYS A 283 -12.16 -0.81 -25.87
CA CYS A 283 -10.85 -0.91 -26.52
C CYS A 283 -10.98 -1.26 -28.00
N ASP A 284 -11.79 -2.28 -28.32
CA ASP A 284 -12.02 -2.74 -29.71
C ASP A 284 -12.63 -1.62 -30.56
N TYR A 285 -13.57 -0.85 -30.01
CA TYR A 285 -14.14 0.32 -30.67
C TYR A 285 -13.09 1.42 -30.89
N LEU A 286 -12.31 1.75 -29.87
CA LEU A 286 -11.30 2.81 -29.93
C LEU A 286 -10.13 2.45 -30.85
N GLN A 287 -9.79 1.17 -30.99
CA GLN A 287 -8.79 0.68 -31.94
C GLN A 287 -9.14 0.99 -33.41
N THR A 288 -10.42 1.28 -33.70
CA THR A 288 -10.87 1.69 -35.05
C THR A 288 -10.75 3.20 -35.32
N LYS A 289 -10.28 3.99 -34.34
CA LYS A 289 -10.27 5.46 -34.42
C LYS A 289 -8.88 6.01 -34.73
N HIS A 290 -8.88 7.18 -35.35
CA HIS A 290 -7.67 7.89 -35.76
C HIS A 290 -7.49 9.25 -35.08
N GLU A 291 -8.53 9.78 -34.46
CA GLU A 291 -8.53 11.05 -33.74
C GLU A 291 -9.48 10.93 -32.53
N LEU A 292 -9.06 11.45 -31.38
CA LEU A 292 -9.94 11.72 -30.25
C LEU A 292 -10.08 13.24 -30.07
N HIS A 293 -11.32 13.70 -29.95
CA HIS A 293 -11.61 15.11 -29.67
C HIS A 293 -12.22 15.24 -28.27
N PHE A 294 -11.40 15.63 -27.30
CA PHE A 294 -11.83 15.92 -25.94
C PHE A 294 -12.38 17.34 -25.87
N LYS A 295 -13.66 17.46 -25.48
CA LYS A 295 -14.38 18.73 -25.36
C LYS A 295 -15.07 18.85 -24.01
N ALA A 296 -14.73 19.91 -23.28
CA ALA A 296 -15.43 20.34 -22.07
C ALA A 296 -15.63 21.86 -22.13
N PRO A 297 -16.85 22.37 -21.85
CA PRO A 297 -17.08 23.82 -21.78
C PRO A 297 -16.28 24.44 -20.62
N ALA A 298 -16.08 25.76 -20.64
CA ALA A 298 -15.55 26.45 -19.47
C ALA A 298 -16.51 26.35 -18.28
N GLY A 299 -15.95 26.22 -17.08
CA GLY A 299 -16.66 26.22 -15.79
C GLY A 299 -16.24 27.41 -14.92
N ASP A 300 -16.75 27.48 -13.70
CA ASP A 300 -16.41 28.55 -12.75
C ASP A 300 -14.92 28.50 -12.33
N ASP A 301 -14.29 27.34 -12.43
CA ASP A 301 -12.92 27.03 -11.96
C ASP A 301 -11.95 26.57 -13.07
N HIS A 302 -12.38 26.47 -14.34
CA HIS A 302 -11.53 26.10 -15.47
C HIS A 302 -11.95 26.75 -16.80
N ASP A 303 -11.00 27.00 -17.70
CA ASP A 303 -11.21 27.64 -19.01
C ASP A 303 -11.76 26.70 -20.10
N GLY A 304 -11.99 25.43 -19.74
CA GLY A 304 -12.56 24.41 -20.60
C GLY A 304 -11.49 23.52 -21.22
N THR A 305 -11.88 22.68 -22.17
CA THR A 305 -10.96 21.81 -22.90
C THR A 305 -11.45 21.67 -24.32
N ASP A 306 -10.58 21.94 -25.29
CA ASP A 306 -10.78 21.61 -26.70
C ASP A 306 -9.45 21.05 -27.21
N LEU A 307 -9.30 19.72 -27.10
CA LEU A 307 -8.06 19.02 -27.41
C LEU A 307 -8.33 17.90 -28.42
N ARG A 308 -7.57 17.93 -29.51
CA ARG A 308 -7.52 16.84 -30.49
C ARG A 308 -6.23 16.07 -30.35
N VAL A 309 -6.36 14.74 -30.33
CA VAL A 309 -5.25 13.81 -30.21
C VAL A 309 -5.33 12.81 -31.34
N ASP A 310 -4.31 12.81 -32.21
CA ASP A 310 -4.18 11.83 -33.27
C ASP A 310 -3.77 10.47 -32.68
N ILE A 311 -4.37 9.41 -33.20
CA ILE A 311 -4.07 8.03 -32.84
C ILE A 311 -3.75 7.27 -34.11
N ASP A 312 -2.59 6.62 -34.12
CA ASP A 312 -2.22 5.70 -35.19
C ASP A 312 -2.50 4.26 -34.72
N PRO A 313 -3.64 3.64 -35.09
CA PRO A 313 -4.00 2.30 -34.61
C PRO A 313 -3.04 1.20 -35.11
N SER A 314 -2.12 1.51 -36.03
CA SER A 314 -1.05 0.58 -36.43
C SER A 314 0.16 0.60 -35.48
N LYS A 315 0.32 1.67 -34.68
CA LYS A 315 1.41 1.86 -33.73
C LYS A 315 0.97 1.86 -32.26
N SER A 316 -0.32 2.06 -32.03
CA SER A 316 -0.93 2.31 -30.74
C SER A 316 -1.97 1.22 -30.46
N ILE A 317 -1.80 0.48 -29.37
CA ILE A 317 -2.70 -0.61 -28.97
C ILE A 317 -3.44 -0.19 -27.71
N TRP A 318 -4.76 -0.16 -27.77
CA TRP A 318 -5.57 0.10 -26.60
C TRP A 318 -5.49 -1.05 -25.59
N VAL A 319 -5.08 -0.72 -24.37
CA VAL A 319 -4.92 -1.65 -23.25
C VAL A 319 -6.13 -1.54 -22.32
N ASN A 320 -6.64 -2.70 -21.92
CA ASN A 320 -7.77 -2.83 -21.01
C ASN A 320 -7.28 -3.06 -19.57
N CYS A 321 -7.44 -2.07 -18.70
CA CYS A 321 -7.13 -2.20 -17.29
C CYS A 321 -8.34 -2.67 -16.50
N SER A 322 -8.33 -3.94 -16.15
CA SER A 322 -9.42 -4.63 -15.46
C SER A 322 -8.93 -5.32 -14.18
N GLY A 323 -8.05 -4.68 -13.41
CA GLY A 323 -7.61 -5.21 -12.10
C GLY A 323 -6.45 -6.21 -12.17
N GLY A 324 -5.72 -6.26 -13.30
CA GLY A 324 -4.58 -7.16 -13.50
C GLY A 324 -3.29 -6.68 -12.82
N GLU A 325 -2.86 -5.46 -13.15
CA GLU A 325 -1.66 -4.83 -12.60
C GLU A 325 -2.05 -3.87 -11.47
N ASN A 326 -2.75 -2.78 -11.75
CA ASN A 326 -3.34 -1.94 -10.71
C ASN A 326 -4.67 -2.55 -10.24
N PHE A 327 -4.93 -2.52 -8.93
CA PHE A 327 -6.20 -2.95 -8.35
C PHE A 327 -6.68 -1.99 -7.25
N PRO A 328 -7.94 -1.55 -7.26
CA PRO A 328 -8.86 -1.60 -8.39
C PRO A 328 -8.37 -0.73 -9.56
N ASP A 329 -8.83 -1.03 -10.76
CA ASP A 329 -8.62 -0.19 -11.94
C ASP A 329 -9.89 -0.13 -12.81
N GLY A 330 -9.96 0.80 -13.76
CA GLY A 330 -11.09 0.98 -14.66
C GLY A 330 -10.74 1.68 -15.96
N GLU A 331 -9.46 1.96 -16.20
CA GLU A 331 -9.03 2.72 -17.38
C GLU A 331 -8.92 1.88 -18.66
N VAL A 332 -8.98 2.59 -19.80
CA VAL A 332 -8.50 2.09 -21.09
C VAL A 332 -7.53 3.12 -21.63
N PHE A 333 -6.34 2.70 -22.04
CA PHE A 333 -5.26 3.63 -22.40
C PHE A 333 -4.46 3.14 -23.60
N VAL A 334 -3.61 4.01 -24.15
CA VAL A 334 -2.80 3.76 -25.36
C VAL A 334 -1.45 4.49 -25.33
#